data_AF-A0A7W1YPV5-F1
#
_entry.id   AF-A0A7W1YPV5-F1
#
_cell.length_a   1.000
_cell.length_b   1.000
_cell.length_c   1.000
_cell.angle_alpha   90.00
_cell.angle_beta   90.00
_cell.angle_gamma   90.00
#
_symmetry.space_group_name_H-M   'P 1'
#
loop_
_entity.id
_entity.type
_entity.pdbx_description
1 polymer ?
#
loop_
_entity_poly.entity_id
_entity_poly.type
_entity_poly.pdbx_seq_one_letter_code
_entity_poly.pdbx_strand_id
1 'polypeptide(L)'
;MGMFDNLRVLAPLPDPEYQERTFQTKSLECCLSDYTITVDGRLMLREVDWEATPEEEMPYYGTPEWEQGGIVRFVGSMREKSARDVMLDDFHGDLIFYTTVNAPDDAVFAINFGEGTTTPIQPVTVYYKARFTDGRLQWIRRIGEAEAYRSL
;
A
#
# COMPACT_ATOMS: atom_id res chain seq x y z
N MET A 1 -7.66 -1.51 -13.33
CA MET A 1 -6.81 -1.63 -12.12
C MET A 1 -7.66 -2.22 -11.02
N GLY A 2 -7.21 -3.30 -10.38
CA GLY A 2 -7.94 -3.98 -9.30
C GLY A 2 -7.59 -3.45 -7.91
N MET A 3 -8.45 -3.74 -6.94
CA MET A 3 -8.30 -3.44 -5.52
C MET A 3 -7.00 -4.06 -4.95
N PHE A 4 -6.41 -3.41 -3.96
CA PHE A 4 -5.17 -3.83 -3.28
C PHE A 4 -5.31 -3.53 -1.78
N ASP A 5 -4.41 -4.06 -0.97
CA ASP A 5 -4.28 -3.70 0.45
C ASP A 5 -3.01 -2.87 0.68
N ASN A 6 -3.00 -2.07 1.75
CA ASN A 6 -1.81 -1.35 2.19
C ASN A 6 -1.02 -2.22 3.17
N LEU A 7 0.31 -2.13 3.11
CA LEU A 7 1.21 -2.86 3.98
C LEU A 7 2.31 -1.94 4.50
N ARG A 8 2.43 -1.82 5.81
CA ARG A 8 3.61 -1.25 6.47
C ARG A 8 4.54 -2.38 6.92
N VAL A 9 5.85 -2.16 6.81
CA VAL A 9 6.84 -3.15 7.23
C VAL A 9 7.71 -2.52 8.30
N LEU A 10 7.61 -3.03 9.54
CA LEU A 10 8.44 -2.62 10.67
C LEU A 10 9.60 -3.61 10.89
N ALA A 11 9.48 -4.85 10.41
CA ALA A 11 10.61 -5.76 10.31
C ALA A 11 11.69 -5.17 9.38
N PRO A 12 12.99 -5.46 9.62
CA PRO A 12 14.06 -4.94 8.78
C PRO A 12 13.90 -5.34 7.31
N LEU A 13 13.84 -4.34 6.42
CA LEU A 13 13.90 -4.57 4.98
C LEU A 13 15.36 -4.72 4.51
N PRO A 14 15.60 -5.48 3.43
CA PRO A 14 16.92 -5.54 2.78
C PRO A 14 17.43 -4.17 2.31
N ASP A 15 16.51 -3.26 1.97
CA ASP A 15 16.80 -1.93 1.45
C ASP A 15 16.25 -0.86 2.42
N PRO A 16 17.09 -0.30 3.32
CA PRO A 16 16.63 0.61 4.37
C PRO A 16 15.97 1.90 3.87
N GLU A 17 16.28 2.34 2.64
CA GLU A 17 15.68 3.53 2.02
C GLU A 17 14.17 3.42 1.77
N TYR A 18 13.61 2.20 1.81
CA TYR A 18 12.18 1.96 1.66
C TYR A 18 11.47 1.60 2.97
N GLN A 19 12.18 1.57 4.11
CA GLN A 19 11.63 1.12 5.40
C GLN A 19 10.40 1.93 5.85
N GLU A 20 10.43 3.25 5.65
CA GLU A 20 9.36 4.17 6.08
C GLU A 20 8.21 4.30 5.07
N ARG A 21 8.19 3.48 4.01
CA ARG A 21 7.15 3.54 2.98
C ARG A 21 5.96 2.66 3.32
N THR A 22 4.81 3.04 2.77
CA THR A 22 3.64 2.16 2.66
C THR A 22 3.70 1.43 1.33
N PHE A 23 3.60 0.11 1.40
CA PHE A 23 3.57 -0.77 0.24
C PHE A 23 2.13 -1.15 -0.11
N GLN A 24 1.93 -1.63 -1.33
CA GLN A 24 0.69 -2.27 -1.76
C GLN A 24 0.90 -3.78 -1.86
N THR A 25 -0.14 -4.55 -1.57
CA THR A 25 -0.15 -6.00 -1.78
C THR A 25 -1.48 -6.47 -2.37
N LYS A 26 -1.42 -7.60 -3.07
CA LYS A 26 -2.58 -8.31 -3.60
C LYS A 26 -2.60 -9.79 -3.21
N SER A 27 -1.74 -10.19 -2.27
CA SER A 27 -1.65 -11.59 -1.82
C SER A 27 -2.61 -11.89 -0.66
N LEU A 28 -3.45 -10.94 -0.27
CA LEU A 28 -4.44 -11.04 0.81
C LEU A 28 -5.85 -10.85 0.21
N GLU A 29 -6.81 -10.41 1.04
CA GLU A 29 -8.21 -10.25 0.62
C GLU A 29 -8.45 -9.14 -0.42
N CYS A 30 -7.48 -8.24 -0.61
CA CYS A 30 -7.55 -7.12 -1.55
C CYS A 30 -8.76 -6.22 -1.27
N CYS A 31 -9.00 -5.85 0.00
CA CYS A 31 -10.18 -5.12 0.47
C CYS A 31 -9.89 -3.67 0.90
N LEU A 32 -8.78 -3.09 0.43
CA LEU A 32 -8.27 -1.79 0.89
C LEU A 32 -7.98 -1.76 2.39
N SER A 33 -7.63 -2.92 2.95
CA SER A 33 -7.29 -3.05 4.37
C SER A 33 -5.86 -2.59 4.63
N ASP A 34 -5.59 -2.17 5.86
CA ASP A 34 -4.25 -1.80 6.31
C ASP A 34 -3.63 -2.96 7.10
N TYR A 35 -2.48 -3.44 6.64
CA TYR A 35 -1.69 -4.47 7.31
C TYR A 35 -0.34 -3.93 7.78
N THR A 36 0.23 -4.58 8.80
CA THR A 36 1.58 -4.31 9.29
C THR A 36 2.34 -5.62 9.51
N ILE A 37 3.54 -5.73 8.95
CA ILE A 37 4.53 -6.72 9.41
C ILE A 37 5.26 -6.09 10.60
N THR A 38 5.04 -6.61 11.80
CA THR A 38 5.60 -6.05 13.04
C THR A 38 7.11 -6.28 13.14
N VAL A 39 7.76 -5.59 14.08
CA VAL A 39 9.21 -5.74 14.35
C VAL A 39 9.57 -7.18 14.72
N ASP A 40 8.68 -7.90 15.41
CA ASP A 40 8.84 -9.31 15.79
C ASP A 40 8.36 -10.31 14.72
N GLY A 41 8.08 -9.81 13.52
CA GLY A 41 7.77 -10.65 12.35
C GLY A 41 6.38 -11.27 12.37
N ARG A 42 5.39 -10.65 13.01
CA ARG A 42 3.98 -11.05 12.92
C ARG A 42 3.26 -10.22 11.86
N LEU A 43 2.25 -10.80 11.23
CA LEU A 43 1.35 -10.07 10.35
C LEU A 43 0.14 -9.59 11.18
N MET A 44 -0.13 -8.29 11.13
CA MET A 44 -1.20 -7.64 11.88
C MET A 44 -2.14 -6.95 10.91
N LEU A 45 -3.44 -7.18 11.04
CA LEU A 45 -4.49 -6.47 10.33
C LEU A 45 -5.06 -5.37 11.24
N ARG A 46 -5.18 -4.15 10.73
CA ARG A 46 -6.01 -3.12 11.34
C ARG A 46 -7.44 -3.31 10.87
N GLU A 47 -8.25 -3.97 11.69
CA GLU A 47 -9.66 -4.19 11.42
C GLU A 47 -10.45 -2.94 11.83
N VAL A 48 -11.20 -2.38 10.88
CA VAL A 48 -11.96 -1.13 11.08
C VAL A 48 -13.46 -1.41 10.92
N ASP A 49 -14.23 -1.06 11.95
CA ASP A 49 -15.68 -0.97 11.88
C ASP A 49 -16.04 0.41 11.32
N TRP A 50 -16.80 0.44 10.23
CA TRP A 50 -17.21 1.65 9.54
C TRP A 50 -18.68 1.92 9.78
N GLU A 51 -19.03 3.19 10.01
CA GLU A 51 -20.42 3.63 10.06
C GLU A 51 -20.67 4.74 9.04
N ALA A 52 -21.93 4.91 8.66
CA ALA A 52 -22.33 6.03 7.82
C ALA A 52 -22.14 7.35 8.60
N THR A 53 -21.48 8.32 7.97
CA THR A 53 -21.35 9.67 8.51
C THR A 53 -22.72 10.37 8.35
N PRO A 54 -23.24 11.02 9.40
CA PRO A 54 -24.42 11.88 9.26
C PRO A 54 -24.19 12.93 8.17
N GLU A 55 -25.20 13.19 7.34
CA GLU A 55 -25.06 14.05 6.16
C GLU A 55 -24.53 15.43 6.51
N GLU A 56 -24.99 15.99 7.62
CA GLU A 56 -24.62 17.31 8.13
C GLU A 56 -23.15 17.42 8.57
N GLU A 57 -22.52 16.27 8.85
CA GLU A 57 -21.11 16.17 9.24
C GLU A 57 -20.21 15.81 8.04
N MET A 58 -20.80 15.51 6.88
CA MET A 58 -20.04 15.11 5.70
C MET A 58 -19.26 16.29 5.10
N PRO A 59 -18.07 16.01 4.52
CA PRO A 59 -17.36 16.99 3.71
C PRO A 59 -18.28 17.61 2.66
N TYR A 60 -18.16 18.93 2.50
CA TYR A 60 -18.91 19.74 1.53
C TYR A 60 -20.41 19.92 1.81
N TYR A 61 -20.95 19.40 2.91
CA TYR A 61 -22.36 19.63 3.26
C TYR A 61 -22.71 21.13 3.25
N GLY A 62 -23.79 21.49 2.54
CA GLY A 62 -24.26 22.88 2.41
C GLY A 62 -23.46 23.76 1.44
N THR A 63 -22.47 23.24 0.71
CA THR A 63 -21.77 23.99 -0.34
C THR A 63 -22.46 23.84 -1.71
N PRO A 64 -22.23 24.74 -2.68
CA PRO A 64 -22.81 24.61 -4.03
C PRO A 64 -22.45 23.30 -4.73
N GLU A 65 -21.28 22.72 -4.45
CA GLU A 65 -20.83 21.44 -4.97
C GLU A 65 -21.73 20.29 -4.46
N TRP A 66 -22.16 20.35 -3.20
CA TRP A 66 -23.07 19.35 -2.61
C TRP A 66 -24.44 19.30 -3.29
N GLU A 67 -24.98 20.48 -3.60
CA GLU A 67 -26.26 20.65 -4.28
C GLU A 67 -26.22 20.15 -5.73
N GLN A 68 -25.07 20.26 -6.39
CA GLN A 68 -24.86 19.69 -7.73
C GLN A 68 -24.84 18.15 -7.72
N GLY A 69 -24.66 17.54 -6.55
CA GLY A 69 -24.70 16.09 -6.36
C GLY A 69 -23.49 15.36 -6.96
N GLY A 70 -23.64 14.05 -7.16
CA GLY A 70 -22.58 13.21 -7.74
C GLY A 70 -21.54 12.75 -6.72
N ILE A 71 -20.28 12.63 -7.16
CA ILE A 71 -19.24 11.94 -6.39
C ILE A 71 -18.91 12.61 -5.06
N VAL A 72 -19.16 13.92 -4.93
CA VAL A 72 -18.92 14.68 -3.69
C VAL A 72 -19.76 14.16 -2.52
N ARG A 73 -20.96 13.61 -2.75
CA ARG A 73 -21.81 13.00 -1.73
C ARG A 73 -21.32 11.63 -1.26
N PHE A 74 -20.31 11.06 -1.92
CA PHE A 74 -19.64 9.85 -1.46
C PHE A 74 -18.36 10.17 -0.69
N VAL A 75 -17.85 11.41 -0.78
CA VAL A 75 -16.66 11.81 -0.05
C VAL A 75 -17.02 11.95 1.43
N GLY A 76 -16.42 11.08 2.26
CA GLY A 76 -16.66 11.06 3.70
C GLY A 76 -18.03 10.48 4.10
N SER A 77 -18.71 9.74 3.22
CA SER A 77 -20.00 9.09 3.54
C SER A 77 -19.88 7.97 4.58
N MET A 78 -18.67 7.48 4.79
CA MET A 78 -18.32 6.54 5.85
C MET A 78 -17.25 7.15 6.74
N ARG A 79 -17.33 6.90 8.04
CA ARG A 79 -16.28 7.22 9.01
C ARG A 79 -15.93 6.00 9.84
N GLU A 80 -14.70 5.99 10.33
CA GLU A 80 -14.24 4.99 11.28
C GLU A 80 -15.01 5.13 12.58
N LYS A 81 -15.75 4.08 12.94
CA LYS A 81 -16.47 3.97 14.21
C LYS A 81 -15.55 3.43 15.30
N SER A 82 -14.77 2.40 14.95
CA SER A 82 -13.75 1.84 15.82
C SER A 82 -12.71 1.08 14.99
N ALA A 83 -11.50 0.94 15.54
CA ALA A 83 -10.49 0.08 14.97
C ALA A 83 -9.85 -0.79 16.05
N ARG A 84 -9.40 -1.97 15.66
CA ARG A 84 -8.58 -2.85 16.50
C ARG A 84 -7.52 -3.54 15.67
N ASP A 85 -6.40 -3.83 16.31
CA ASP A 85 -5.31 -4.58 15.72
C ASP A 85 -5.50 -6.07 15.99
N VAL A 86 -5.52 -6.87 14.93
CA VAL A 86 -5.72 -8.32 14.96
C VAL A 86 -4.46 -9.01 14.42
N MET A 87 -3.82 -9.83 15.25
CA MET A 87 -2.68 -10.64 14.82
C MET A 87 -3.17 -11.84 14.01
N LEU A 88 -2.62 -12.01 12.80
CA LEU A 88 -2.89 -13.14 11.92
C LEU A 88 -1.92 -14.28 12.24
N ASP A 89 -2.07 -14.85 13.44
CA ASP A 89 -1.18 -15.88 13.98
C ASP A 89 -1.25 -17.22 13.22
N ASP A 90 -2.23 -17.40 12.35
CA ASP A 90 -2.42 -18.58 11.49
C ASP A 90 -1.99 -18.35 10.03
N PHE A 91 -1.53 -17.14 9.67
CA PHE A 91 -1.11 -16.87 8.31
C PHE A 91 0.12 -17.71 7.93
N HIS A 92 -0.02 -18.51 6.88
CA HIS A 92 1.03 -19.35 6.31
C HIS A 92 1.04 -19.16 4.80
N GLY A 93 2.17 -18.72 4.25
CA GLY A 93 2.25 -18.45 2.81
C GLY A 93 3.30 -17.43 2.42
N ASP A 94 3.22 -17.01 1.17
CA ASP A 94 4.04 -15.95 0.61
C ASP A 94 3.20 -14.67 0.49
N LEU A 95 3.75 -13.55 0.94
CA LEU A 95 3.19 -12.22 0.79
C LEU A 95 4.05 -11.43 -0.18
N ILE A 96 3.48 -11.03 -1.31
CA ILE A 96 4.15 -10.20 -2.31
C ILE A 96 3.64 -8.78 -2.19
N PHE A 97 4.56 -7.83 -2.06
CA PHE A 97 4.23 -6.43 -1.88
C PHE A 97 5.20 -5.54 -2.65
N TYR A 98 4.74 -4.36 -3.02
CA TYR A 98 5.48 -3.46 -3.88
C TYR A 98 5.19 -1.99 -3.55
N THR A 99 6.13 -1.13 -3.90
CA THR A 99 5.92 0.33 -3.93
C THR A 99 6.46 0.86 -5.23
N THR A 100 5.88 1.95 -5.71
CA THR A 100 6.43 2.70 -6.84
C THR A 100 7.22 3.87 -6.29
N VAL A 101 8.45 4.00 -6.75
CA VAL A 101 9.36 5.09 -6.42
C VAL A 101 9.41 5.98 -7.64
N ASN A 102 8.83 7.17 -7.53
CA ASN A 102 9.02 8.19 -8.53
C ASN A 102 10.45 8.69 -8.46
N ALA A 103 10.98 9.13 -9.60
CA ALA A 103 12.15 9.98 -9.58
C ALA A 103 11.85 11.20 -8.67
N PRO A 104 12.83 11.69 -7.90
CA PRO A 104 12.70 12.98 -7.21
C PRO A 104 12.14 14.04 -8.17
N ASP A 105 11.32 14.97 -7.67
CA ASP A 105 10.75 16.04 -8.50
C ASP A 105 11.84 16.92 -9.17
N ASP A 106 13.05 16.92 -8.61
CA ASP A 106 14.25 17.60 -9.11
C ASP A 106 15.18 16.69 -9.95
N ALA A 107 14.79 15.44 -10.22
CA ALA A 107 15.57 14.52 -11.03
C ALA A 107 15.45 14.90 -12.52
N VAL A 108 16.25 15.89 -12.89
CA VAL A 108 16.46 16.33 -14.26
C VAL A 108 17.07 15.16 -15.04
N PHE A 109 16.28 14.61 -15.97
CA PHE A 109 16.64 13.75 -17.10
C PHE A 109 18.04 13.09 -17.08
N ALA A 110 18.09 11.77 -17.21
CA ALA A 110 19.35 11.11 -17.54
C ALA A 110 19.85 11.65 -18.91
N ILE A 111 21.03 12.28 -18.93
CA ILE A 111 21.69 12.72 -20.15
C ILE A 111 22.42 11.51 -20.75
N ASN A 112 21.93 10.98 -21.87
CA ASN A 112 22.68 9.99 -22.63
C ASN A 112 23.82 10.69 -23.40
N PHE A 113 25.05 10.55 -22.91
CA PHE A 113 26.26 11.14 -23.51
C PHE A 113 26.58 10.67 -24.95
N GLY A 114 25.83 9.70 -25.49
CA GLY A 114 25.97 9.22 -26.87
C GLY A 114 25.07 9.92 -27.89
N GLU A 115 23.90 10.44 -27.49
CA GLU A 115 22.89 10.94 -28.44
C GLU A 115 22.35 12.34 -28.10
N GLY A 116 22.78 12.95 -26.98
CA GLY A 116 22.31 14.28 -26.57
C GLY A 116 20.81 14.31 -26.24
N THR A 117 20.21 13.15 -25.98
CA THR A 117 18.79 13.00 -25.65
C THR A 117 18.60 12.92 -24.14
N THR A 118 17.60 13.66 -23.65
CA THR A 118 17.12 13.64 -22.27
C THR A 118 15.92 12.71 -22.18
N THR A 119 16.01 11.61 -21.46
CA THR A 119 14.86 10.72 -21.21
C THR A 119 14.25 10.98 -19.83
N PRO A 120 12.91 11.06 -19.71
CA PRO A 120 12.25 11.10 -18.42
C PRO A 120 12.67 9.89 -17.59
N ILE A 121 13.07 10.11 -16.33
CA ILE A 121 13.34 9.00 -15.42
C ILE A 121 11.99 8.35 -15.13
N GLN A 122 11.82 7.12 -15.62
CA GLN A 122 10.58 6.39 -15.42
C GLN A 122 10.46 5.96 -13.95
N PRO A 123 9.24 5.97 -13.38
CA PRO A 123 9.02 5.46 -12.04
C PRO A 123 9.48 4.00 -11.96
N VAL A 124 10.20 3.67 -10.90
CA VAL A 124 10.70 2.32 -10.66
C VAL A 124 9.78 1.65 -9.64
N THR A 125 9.13 0.57 -10.04
CA THR A 125 8.39 -0.29 -9.10
C THR A 125 9.33 -1.30 -8.49
N VAL A 126 9.25 -1.42 -7.18
CA VAL A 126 10.16 -2.26 -6.42
C VAL A 126 9.38 -3.25 -5.58
N TYR A 127 9.72 -4.53 -5.78
CA TYR A 127 8.95 -5.67 -5.31
C TYR A 127 9.70 -6.41 -4.20
N TYR A 128 8.94 -6.96 -3.27
CA TYR A 128 9.43 -7.81 -2.20
C TYR A 128 8.57 -9.06 -2.09
N LYS A 129 9.17 -10.09 -1.51
CA LYS A 129 8.49 -11.30 -1.09
C LYS A 129 8.84 -11.58 0.36
N ALA A 130 7.82 -11.85 1.16
CA ALA A 130 7.93 -12.30 2.54
C ALA A 130 7.33 -13.70 2.67
N ARG A 131 8.03 -14.61 3.37
CA ARG A 131 7.49 -15.94 3.71
C ARG A 131 7.05 -15.96 5.16
N PHE A 132 5.85 -16.45 5.40
CA PHE A 132 5.30 -16.72 6.72
C PHE A 132 5.06 -18.22 6.92
N THR A 133 5.39 -18.70 8.12
CA THR A 133 5.10 -20.04 8.61
C THR A 133 4.57 -19.89 10.02
N ASP A 134 3.37 -20.42 10.27
CA ASP A 134 2.71 -20.40 11.58
C ASP A 134 2.62 -18.98 12.18
N GLY A 135 2.17 -18.02 11.36
CA GLY A 135 2.01 -16.61 11.74
C GLY A 135 3.33 -15.84 11.91
N ARG A 136 4.48 -16.48 11.64
CA ARG A 136 5.82 -15.90 11.82
C ARG A 136 6.55 -15.72 10.51
N LEU A 137 7.06 -14.51 10.32
CA LEU A 137 7.96 -14.14 9.26
C LEU A 137 9.25 -14.96 9.35
N GLN A 138 9.55 -15.67 8.27
CA GLN A 138 10.78 -16.45 8.12
C GLN A 138 11.86 -15.62 7.43
N TRP A 139 11.48 -14.88 6.39
CA TRP A 139 12.39 -14.01 5.64
C TRP A 139 11.62 -12.98 4.82
N ILE A 140 12.30 -11.87 4.51
CA ILE A 140 11.91 -10.89 3.50
C ILE A 140 13.08 -10.73 2.53
N ARG A 141 12.79 -10.69 1.23
CA ARG A 141 13.81 -10.44 0.21
C ARG A 141 13.29 -9.59 -0.93
N ARG A 142 14.21 -8.90 -1.60
CA ARG A 142 13.96 -8.24 -2.87
C ARG A 142 13.71 -9.30 -3.96
N ILE A 143 12.71 -9.06 -4.81
CA ILE A 143 12.44 -9.89 -5.99
C ILE A 143 12.34 -9.01 -7.24
N GLY A 144 12.49 -9.63 -8.40
CA GLY A 144 12.28 -8.97 -9.69
C GLY A 144 10.79 -8.95 -10.09
N GLU A 145 10.44 -8.03 -10.98
CA GLU A 145 9.08 -7.87 -11.50
C GLU A 145 8.52 -9.18 -12.13
N ALA A 146 9.36 -9.90 -12.89
CA ALA A 146 8.96 -11.16 -13.51
C ALA A 146 8.61 -12.26 -12.48
N GLU A 147 9.23 -12.25 -11.30
CA GLU A 147 8.90 -13.17 -10.21
C GLU A 147 7.60 -12.77 -9.52
N ALA A 148 7.37 -11.47 -9.35
CA ALA A 148 6.15 -10.93 -8.75
C ALA A 148 4.90 -11.34 -9.56
N TYR A 149 4.92 -11.18 -10.89
CA TYR A 149 3.75 -11.51 -11.73
C TYR A 149 3.49 -13.01 -11.90
N ARG A 150 4.46 -13.89 -11.67
CA ARG A 150 4.23 -15.35 -11.74
C ARG A 150 3.48 -15.90 -10.51
N SER A 151 3.36 -15.08 -9.48
CA SER A 151 2.90 -15.49 -8.16
C SER A 151 1.61 -14.77 -7.73
N LEU A 152 1.11 -13.86 -8.57
CA LEU A 152 -0.19 -13.18 -8.46
C LEU A 152 -1.19 -13.87 -9.38
#